data_AF-F4S663-F1
#
_entry.id   AF-F4S663-F1
#
_cell.length_a   1.000
_cell.length_b   1.000
_cell.length_c   1.000
_cell.angle_alpha   90.00
_cell.angle_beta   90.00
_cell.angle_gamma   90.00
#
_symmetry.space_group_name_H-M   'P 1'
#
loop_
_entity.id
_entity.type
_entity.pdbx_description
1 polymer ?
#
loop_
_entity_poly.entity_id
_entity_poly.type
_entity_poly.pdbx_seq_one_letter_code
_entity_poly.pdbx_strand_id
1 'polypeptide(L)'
;MNFTTFASPWIGIPHHTSIIGSIVHFFGSRSLSRTGQQLYLTDRFHSYPKSQSSNDSKYPLIALLAHPDTNFFKALVRFKQIRLYANAVNDRTVPFVAGAVEEHDVFHSAQKLGQRFLKDHAEFKKCELDGLQLLALGGLDIQLDPEYSPIIQSCTFNPNAIPSPTFLSTLTPTQTKSISQYLPNLPFFFKPSTYPFKAPYNYIIAIISPVLVPVFVTYVLGTFFFQSQQSKKRIKKYSVGELGDDVKRFKRVGLLDEIEHEMIEELSGLGSSLLIDHTHQTSLNEENLIELGDENRMTSSGVRMTRHQGSLEDKKDLGTRLKIVPAVEGKGVRSEQLAKESGLTALHLEMIDHLNQIPGVVKYFALFHEIRHSHGAIIYRAMLNGSNDSGGRNVVKHWVDHFLF
;
A
#
# COMPACT_ATOMS: atom_id res chain seq x y z
N MET A 1 15.59 16.93 -4.71
CA MET A 1 14.55 16.75 -3.69
C MET A 1 13.98 15.35 -3.83
N ASN A 2 14.09 14.56 -2.76
CA ASN A 2 13.58 13.19 -2.67
C ASN A 2 12.27 13.18 -1.89
N PHE A 3 11.37 12.27 -2.25
CA PHE A 3 10.27 11.85 -1.40
C PHE A 3 10.54 10.43 -0.94
N THR A 4 10.48 10.16 0.36
CA THR A 4 10.72 8.80 0.87
C THR A 4 9.65 8.44 1.89
N THR A 5 9.13 7.22 1.78
CA THR A 5 8.16 6.66 2.72
C THR A 5 8.61 5.29 3.20
N PHE A 6 8.33 4.99 4.45
CA PHE A 6 8.57 3.69 5.08
C PHE A 6 7.25 3.13 5.59
N ALA A 7 6.95 1.88 5.26
CA ALA A 7 5.75 1.15 5.67
C ALA A 7 4.50 2.05 5.72
N SER A 8 4.25 2.77 4.64
CA SER A 8 3.17 3.76 4.55
C SER A 8 2.02 3.18 3.72
N PRO A 9 0.76 3.23 4.18
CA PRO A 9 -0.37 2.64 3.46
C PRO A 9 -0.86 3.57 2.35
N TRP A 10 -0.12 3.62 1.24
CA TRP A 10 -0.34 4.54 0.12
C TRP A 10 -1.74 4.46 -0.49
N ILE A 11 -2.30 3.25 -0.53
CA ILE A 11 -3.63 2.97 -1.06
C ILE A 11 -4.68 2.77 0.03
N GLY A 12 -4.36 3.09 1.29
CA GLY A 12 -5.16 2.69 2.44
C GLY A 12 -4.94 1.23 2.83
N ILE A 13 -5.85 0.70 3.66
CA ILE A 13 -5.79 -0.66 4.20
C ILE A 13 -6.84 -1.53 3.50
N PRO A 14 -6.42 -2.56 2.73
CA PRO A 14 -7.32 -3.47 2.04
C PRO A 14 -8.23 -4.24 3.00
N HIS A 15 -9.39 -4.67 2.51
CA HIS A 15 -10.33 -5.44 3.30
C HIS A 15 -10.00 -6.94 3.23
N HIS A 16 -9.38 -7.48 4.28
CA HIS A 16 -9.16 -8.93 4.35
C HIS A 16 -10.49 -9.69 4.55
N THR A 17 -10.69 -10.77 3.80
CA THR A 17 -11.94 -11.56 3.78
C THR A 17 -12.13 -12.50 4.99
N SER A 18 -11.16 -12.55 5.90
CA SER A 18 -11.25 -13.36 7.14
C SER A 18 -12.24 -12.74 8.14
N ILE A 19 -12.94 -13.58 8.92
CA ILE A 19 -13.86 -13.12 9.98
C ILE A 19 -13.16 -12.18 10.98
N ILE A 20 -11.90 -12.49 11.33
CA ILE A 20 -11.08 -11.62 12.19
C ILE A 20 -10.70 -10.34 11.45
N GLY A 21 -10.43 -10.43 10.14
CA GLY A 21 -10.20 -9.28 9.26
C GLY A 21 -11.39 -8.33 9.21
N SER A 22 -12.60 -8.85 9.08
CA SER A 22 -13.85 -8.06 9.09
C SER A 22 -14.08 -7.38 10.44
N ILE A 23 -13.77 -8.04 11.55
CA ILE A 23 -13.84 -7.46 12.90
C ILE A 23 -12.80 -6.33 13.04
N VAL A 24 -11.54 -6.59 12.65
CA VAL A 24 -10.47 -5.59 12.68
C VAL A 24 -10.80 -4.40 11.77
N HIS A 25 -11.38 -4.63 10.59
CA HIS A 25 -11.83 -3.58 9.69
C HIS A 25 -12.97 -2.75 10.30
N PHE A 26 -13.98 -3.41 10.88
CA PHE A 26 -15.09 -2.74 11.56
C PHE A 26 -14.64 -1.87 12.74
N PHE A 27 -13.77 -2.40 13.60
CA PHE A 27 -13.24 -1.64 14.73
C PHE A 27 -12.16 -0.63 14.31
N GLY A 28 -11.34 -0.92 13.32
CA GLY A 28 -10.29 -0.03 12.81
C GLY A 28 -10.87 1.23 12.17
N SER A 29 -11.84 1.06 11.26
CA SER A 29 -12.55 2.16 10.59
C SER A 29 -13.36 3.06 11.56
N ARG A 30 -13.86 2.52 12.67
CA ARG A 30 -14.73 3.26 13.61
C ARG A 30 -14.03 3.75 14.89
N SER A 31 -13.04 3.02 15.39
CA SER A 31 -12.39 3.33 16.68
C SER A 31 -11.25 4.33 16.54
N LEU A 32 -10.61 4.44 15.37
CA LEU A 32 -9.51 5.39 15.10
C LEU A 32 -9.99 6.79 14.66
N SER A 33 -11.22 7.18 14.99
CA SER A 33 -11.79 8.50 14.65
C SER A 33 -11.77 8.75 13.12
N ARG A 34 -11.54 10.00 12.67
CA ARG A 34 -11.50 10.35 11.23
C ARG A 34 -10.36 9.65 10.47
N THR A 35 -9.19 9.49 11.09
CA THR A 35 -8.03 8.86 10.46
C THR A 35 -8.27 7.38 10.14
N GLY A 36 -8.98 6.67 11.03
CA GLY A 36 -9.44 5.31 10.74
C GLY A 36 -10.29 5.25 9.46
N GLN A 37 -11.26 6.15 9.34
CA GLN A 37 -12.12 6.18 8.15
C GLN A 37 -11.34 6.44 6.88
N GLN A 38 -10.36 7.36 6.93
CA GLN A 38 -9.46 7.69 5.83
C GLN A 38 -8.59 6.50 5.41
N LEU A 39 -7.92 5.86 6.37
CA LEU A 39 -7.06 4.70 6.10
C LEU A 39 -7.84 3.53 5.50
N TYR A 40 -9.10 3.33 5.88
CA TYR A 40 -9.94 2.26 5.36
C TYR A 40 -10.81 2.69 4.17
N LEU A 41 -10.57 3.85 3.57
CA LEU A 41 -11.34 4.40 2.44
C LEU A 41 -12.87 4.45 2.67
N THR A 42 -13.28 4.63 3.92
CA THR A 42 -14.71 4.73 4.32
C THR A 42 -15.16 6.16 4.58
N ASP A 43 -14.25 7.12 4.52
CA ASP A 43 -14.58 8.53 4.63
C ASP A 43 -15.19 9.07 3.33
N ARG A 44 -15.98 10.14 3.48
CA ARG A 44 -16.62 10.86 2.38
C ARG A 44 -16.03 12.25 2.34
N PHE A 45 -14.83 12.37 1.76
CA PHE A 45 -14.03 13.58 1.87
C PHE A 45 -14.51 14.67 0.91
N HIS A 46 -14.50 14.41 -0.40
CA HIS A 46 -14.88 15.42 -1.38
C HIS A 46 -15.37 14.81 -2.70
N SER A 47 -16.20 15.55 -3.44
CA SER A 47 -16.67 15.14 -4.76
C SER A 47 -15.56 15.33 -5.80
N TYR A 48 -15.58 14.52 -6.85
CA TYR A 48 -14.57 14.56 -7.90
C TYR A 48 -14.82 15.74 -8.87
N PRO A 49 -13.78 16.45 -9.37
CA PRO A 49 -13.96 17.60 -10.25
C PRO A 49 -14.62 17.29 -11.59
N LYS A 50 -14.35 16.11 -12.18
CA LYS A 50 -14.87 15.72 -13.50
C LYS A 50 -16.02 14.71 -13.45
N SER A 51 -16.58 14.41 -12.28
CA SER A 51 -17.72 13.50 -12.17
C SER A 51 -19.02 14.30 -12.32
N GLN A 52 -19.38 14.60 -13.57
CA GLN A 52 -20.71 15.10 -13.93
C GLN A 52 -21.80 14.00 -13.88
N SER A 53 -21.54 12.86 -13.23
CA SER A 53 -22.61 11.92 -12.90
C SER A 53 -23.35 12.43 -11.66
N SER A 54 -24.64 12.64 -11.80
CA SER A 54 -25.60 13.24 -10.86
C SER A 54 -25.77 12.52 -9.51
N ASN A 55 -24.84 11.65 -9.10
CA ASN A 55 -24.82 11.03 -7.79
C ASN A 55 -23.75 11.70 -6.95
N ASP A 56 -24.16 12.27 -5.81
CA ASP A 56 -23.41 12.92 -4.72
C ASP A 56 -22.37 11.98 -4.05
N SER A 57 -21.54 11.34 -4.86
CA SER A 57 -20.55 10.35 -4.48
C SER A 57 -19.27 11.06 -4.08
N LYS A 58 -19.13 11.29 -2.77
CA LYS A 58 -17.90 11.82 -2.19
C LYS A 58 -16.82 10.73 -2.17
N TYR A 59 -15.64 11.07 -2.67
CA TYR A 59 -14.46 10.23 -2.70
C TYR A 59 -13.72 10.26 -1.33
N PRO A 60 -13.09 9.14 -0.94
CA PRO A 60 -12.18 9.10 0.21
C PRO A 60 -10.96 10.00 0.02
N LEU A 61 -10.41 10.56 1.11
CA LEU A 61 -9.25 11.47 1.03
C LEU A 61 -8.04 10.80 0.36
N ILE A 62 -7.72 9.58 0.78
CA ILE A 62 -6.52 8.89 0.30
C ILE A 62 -6.59 8.64 -1.21
N ALA A 63 -7.77 8.26 -1.72
CA ALA A 63 -8.02 8.11 -3.16
C ALA A 63 -7.85 9.44 -3.91
N LEU A 64 -8.35 10.54 -3.35
CA LEU A 64 -8.17 11.88 -3.91
C LEU A 64 -6.67 12.24 -4.02
N LEU A 65 -5.87 11.96 -2.99
CA LEU A 65 -4.43 12.22 -3.02
C LEU A 65 -3.68 11.38 -4.09
N ALA A 66 -4.14 10.16 -4.36
CA ALA A 66 -3.55 9.32 -5.40
C ALA A 66 -4.07 9.65 -6.81
N HIS A 67 -4.99 10.59 -6.96
CA HIS A 67 -5.61 10.88 -8.24
C HIS A 67 -4.80 11.90 -9.07
N PRO A 68 -4.48 11.62 -10.35
CA PRO A 68 -3.64 12.46 -11.23
C PRO A 68 -4.07 13.92 -11.35
N ASP A 69 -5.38 14.16 -11.41
CA ASP A 69 -5.95 15.51 -11.54
C ASP A 69 -5.75 16.39 -10.29
N THR A 70 -5.29 15.84 -9.16
CA THR A 70 -5.11 16.62 -7.93
C THR A 70 -3.72 17.24 -7.81
N ASN A 71 -3.66 18.42 -7.18
CA ASN A 71 -2.40 19.13 -6.95
C ASN A 71 -1.42 18.35 -6.07
N PHE A 72 -1.93 17.47 -5.20
CA PHE A 72 -1.06 16.57 -4.44
C PHE A 72 -0.32 15.61 -5.37
N PHE A 73 -1.01 14.95 -6.29
CA PHE A 73 -0.38 14.05 -7.25
C PHE A 73 0.57 14.80 -8.18
N LYS A 74 0.16 15.96 -8.71
CA LYS A 74 1.01 16.81 -9.54
C LYS A 74 2.28 17.25 -8.80
N ALA A 75 2.18 17.60 -7.52
CA ALA A 75 3.32 17.92 -6.67
C ALA A 75 4.21 16.69 -6.41
N LEU A 76 3.61 15.52 -6.20
CA LEU A 76 4.32 14.25 -6.01
C LEU A 76 5.17 13.91 -7.24
N VAL A 77 4.64 14.10 -8.45
CA VAL A 77 5.35 13.91 -9.72
C VAL A 77 6.57 14.84 -9.88
N ARG A 78 6.62 15.98 -9.18
CA ARG A 78 7.75 16.92 -9.25
C ARG A 78 8.98 16.47 -8.46
N PHE A 79 8.88 15.47 -7.59
CA PHE A 79 10.06 14.92 -6.90
C PHE A 79 10.96 14.19 -7.90
N LYS A 80 12.27 14.50 -7.86
CA LYS A 80 13.25 13.87 -8.76
C LYS A 80 13.34 12.36 -8.55
N GLN A 81 13.16 11.93 -7.30
CA GLN A 81 13.13 10.52 -6.91
C GLN A 81 12.13 10.31 -5.79
N ILE A 82 11.38 9.21 -5.91
CA ILE A 82 10.37 8.79 -4.95
C ILE A 82 10.74 7.38 -4.52
N ARG A 83 11.02 7.18 -3.23
CA ARG A 83 11.51 5.90 -2.70
C ARG A 83 10.50 5.31 -1.73
N LEU A 84 10.05 4.10 -2.00
CA LEU A 84 9.06 3.40 -1.18
C LEU A 84 9.74 2.21 -0.53
N TYR A 85 9.85 2.22 0.80
CA TYR A 85 10.32 1.09 1.58
C TYR A 85 9.12 0.37 2.19
N ALA A 86 8.90 -0.88 1.78
CA ALA A 86 7.80 -1.70 2.28
C ALA A 86 8.31 -3.00 2.91
N ASN A 87 7.61 -3.47 3.93
CA ASN A 87 7.87 -4.77 4.52
C ASN A 87 7.30 -5.88 3.63
N ALA A 88 8.14 -6.82 3.22
CA ALA A 88 7.73 -7.97 2.41
C ALA A 88 6.85 -8.95 3.21
N VAL A 89 7.11 -9.10 4.50
CA VAL A 89 6.41 -10.04 5.39
C VAL A 89 6.20 -9.44 6.79
N ASN A 90 5.26 -10.02 7.53
CA ASN A 90 5.04 -9.78 8.96
C ASN A 90 4.66 -8.33 9.37
N ASP A 91 4.24 -7.50 8.41
CA ASP A 91 3.64 -6.20 8.70
C ASP A 91 2.12 -6.31 8.73
N ARG A 92 1.57 -6.29 9.95
CA ARG A 92 0.12 -6.36 10.18
C ARG A 92 -0.55 -5.00 10.15
N THR A 93 0.23 -3.92 10.24
CA THR A 93 -0.29 -2.55 10.28
C THR A 93 -0.42 -2.01 8.87
N VAL A 94 0.56 -2.30 8.00
CA VAL A 94 0.57 -1.94 6.59
C VAL A 94 0.88 -3.19 5.78
N PRO A 95 -0.14 -3.88 5.25
CA PRO A 95 0.05 -5.05 4.41
C PRO A 95 0.95 -4.74 3.19
N PHE A 96 1.62 -5.76 2.66
CA PHE A 96 2.58 -5.59 1.56
C PHE A 96 1.98 -4.82 0.37
N VAL A 97 0.81 -5.24 -0.13
CA VAL A 97 0.12 -4.56 -1.26
C VAL A 97 -0.10 -3.07 -1.02
N ALA A 98 -0.36 -2.68 0.23
CA ALA A 98 -0.62 -1.30 0.60
C ALA A 98 0.67 -0.47 0.70
N GLY A 99 1.72 -1.06 1.28
CA GLY A 99 3.01 -0.41 1.44
C GLY A 99 3.84 -0.34 0.16
N ALA A 100 3.74 -1.38 -0.65
CA ALA A 100 4.48 -1.55 -1.90
C ALA A 100 3.75 -0.94 -3.11
N VAL A 101 2.46 -0.62 -3.00
CA VAL A 101 1.63 -0.19 -4.13
C VAL A 101 1.66 -1.26 -5.22
N GLU A 102 1.37 -2.49 -4.83
CA GLU A 102 1.39 -3.67 -5.70
C GLU A 102 0.03 -4.35 -5.65
N GLU A 103 -0.42 -4.86 -6.79
CA GLU A 103 -1.69 -5.57 -6.89
C GLU A 103 -1.65 -6.94 -6.21
N HIS A 104 -0.47 -7.59 -6.23
CA HIS A 104 -0.31 -8.97 -5.81
C HIS A 104 0.73 -9.11 -4.70
N ASP A 105 0.35 -9.83 -3.64
CA ASP A 105 1.27 -10.23 -2.58
C ASP A 105 1.90 -11.60 -2.89
N VAL A 106 3.07 -11.56 -3.55
CA VAL A 106 3.83 -12.78 -3.88
C VAL A 106 4.34 -13.49 -2.62
N PHE A 107 4.62 -12.75 -1.55
CA PHE A 107 5.15 -13.30 -0.30
C PHE A 107 4.07 -14.08 0.45
N HIS A 108 2.87 -13.51 0.58
CA HIS A 108 1.73 -14.20 1.16
C HIS A 108 1.36 -15.45 0.35
N SER A 109 1.39 -15.35 -0.97
CA SER A 109 1.10 -16.46 -1.88
C SER A 109 2.09 -17.61 -1.70
N ALA A 110 3.39 -17.30 -1.64
CA ALA A 110 4.44 -18.27 -1.38
C ALA A 110 4.30 -18.92 0.01
N GLN A 111 4.06 -18.13 1.06
CA GLN A 111 3.84 -18.68 2.42
C GLN A 111 2.68 -19.69 2.44
N LYS A 112 1.58 -19.39 1.77
CA LYS A 112 0.41 -20.26 1.71
C LYS A 112 0.69 -21.54 0.93
N LEU A 113 1.43 -21.46 -0.18
CA LEU A 113 1.86 -22.64 -0.95
C LEU A 113 2.81 -23.51 -0.12
N GLY A 114 3.80 -22.93 0.55
CA GLY A 114 4.70 -23.66 1.44
C GLY A 114 3.95 -24.34 2.58
N GLN A 115 2.99 -23.65 3.21
CA GLN A 115 2.15 -24.25 4.25
C GLN A 115 1.25 -25.38 3.75
N ARG A 116 0.76 -25.31 2.51
CA ARG A 116 0.00 -26.41 1.87
C ARG A 116 0.92 -27.61 1.63
N PHE A 117 2.10 -27.38 1.07
CA PHE A 117 3.09 -28.43 0.87
C PHE A 117 3.39 -29.19 2.17
N LEU A 118 3.63 -28.49 3.28
CA LEU A 118 3.88 -29.11 4.59
C LEU A 118 2.68 -29.89 5.17
N LYS A 119 1.45 -29.54 4.77
CA LYS A 119 0.25 -30.29 5.18
C LYS A 119 0.10 -31.57 4.37
N ASP A 120 0.43 -31.51 3.09
CA ASP A 120 0.33 -32.64 2.17
C ASP A 120 1.45 -33.67 2.39
N HIS A 121 2.62 -33.22 2.86
CA HIS A 121 3.80 -34.05 3.11
C HIS A 121 4.04 -34.21 4.62
N ALA A 122 3.42 -35.24 5.21
CA ALA A 122 3.41 -35.49 6.65
C ALA A 122 4.81 -35.65 7.27
N GLU A 123 5.80 -36.09 6.47
CA GLU A 123 7.21 -36.21 6.84
C GLU A 123 7.84 -34.87 7.25
N PHE A 124 7.41 -33.75 6.66
CA PHE A 124 7.94 -32.41 6.95
C PHE A 124 7.11 -31.63 7.97
N LYS A 125 5.96 -32.16 8.42
CA LYS A 125 5.04 -31.49 9.36
C LYS A 125 5.68 -31.12 10.70
N LYS A 126 6.79 -31.78 11.07
CA LYS A 126 7.55 -31.56 12.31
C LYS A 126 8.82 -30.73 12.11
N CYS A 127 9.14 -30.29 10.89
CA CYS A 127 10.30 -29.44 10.68
C CYS A 127 10.01 -28.03 11.19
N GLU A 128 10.96 -27.45 11.93
CA GLU A 128 10.95 -26.01 12.24
C GLU A 128 11.64 -25.31 11.06
N LEU A 129 10.85 -24.74 10.15
CA LEU A 129 11.37 -24.02 9.00
C LEU A 129 11.61 -22.55 9.36
N ASP A 130 12.75 -22.03 8.92
CA ASP A 130 12.95 -20.59 8.88
C ASP A 130 12.00 -19.95 7.85
N GLY A 131 11.64 -18.68 8.05
CA GLY A 131 10.70 -17.97 7.18
C GLY A 131 11.17 -17.89 5.73
N LEU A 132 12.49 -17.79 5.47
CA LEU A 132 13.06 -17.88 4.12
C LEU A 132 12.85 -19.26 3.49
N GLN A 133 13.06 -20.33 4.25
CA GLN A 133 12.84 -21.71 3.78
C GLN A 133 11.37 -21.95 3.45
N LEU A 134 10.44 -21.42 4.27
CA LEU A 134 9.02 -21.53 4.00
C LEU A 134 8.63 -20.82 2.68
N LEU A 135 9.20 -19.65 2.42
CA LEU A 135 8.99 -18.90 1.18
C LEU A 135 9.55 -19.65 -0.04
N ALA A 136 10.77 -20.19 0.09
CA ALA A 136 11.39 -21.00 -0.95
C ALA A 136 10.57 -22.26 -1.28
N LEU A 137 10.01 -22.93 -0.26
CA LEU A 137 9.11 -24.07 -0.42
C LEU A 137 7.84 -23.69 -1.21
N GLY A 138 7.40 -22.44 -1.08
CA GLY A 138 6.31 -21.86 -1.85
C GLY A 138 6.66 -21.46 -3.28
N GLY A 139 7.90 -21.70 -3.74
CA GLY A 139 8.37 -21.35 -5.07
C GLY A 139 8.87 -19.91 -5.20
N LEU A 140 9.24 -19.26 -4.10
CA LEU A 140 9.79 -17.91 -4.10
C LEU A 140 11.30 -17.94 -3.91
N ASP A 141 12.04 -17.54 -4.93
CA ASP A 141 13.49 -17.35 -4.87
C ASP A 141 13.79 -15.89 -4.52
N ILE A 142 14.46 -15.66 -3.40
CA ILE A 142 14.76 -14.32 -2.86
C ILE A 142 16.27 -14.18 -2.73
N GLN A 143 16.81 -13.14 -3.38
CA GLN A 143 18.19 -12.71 -3.18
C GLN A 143 18.20 -11.41 -2.40
N LEU A 144 18.77 -11.46 -1.19
CA LEU A 144 18.97 -10.29 -0.34
C LEU A 144 20.21 -9.52 -0.80
N ASP A 145 20.19 -8.21 -0.59
CA ASP A 145 21.33 -7.36 -0.79
C ASP A 145 22.44 -7.73 0.22
N PRO A 146 23.67 -8.03 -0.25
CA PRO A 146 24.75 -8.46 0.63
C PRO A 146 25.26 -7.34 1.55
N GLU A 147 25.14 -6.07 1.14
CA GLU A 147 25.55 -4.90 1.91
C GLU A 147 24.44 -4.41 2.83
N TYR A 148 23.18 -4.49 2.36
CA TYR A 148 22.02 -3.92 3.03
C TYR A 148 20.96 -4.95 3.45
N SER A 149 21.35 -6.18 3.80
CA SER A 149 20.42 -7.19 4.36
C SER A 149 19.64 -6.58 5.53
N PRO A 150 18.29 -6.51 5.48
CA PRO A 150 17.37 -7.45 4.82
C PRO A 150 16.70 -6.92 3.55
N ILE A 151 17.27 -5.93 2.85
CA ILE A 151 16.70 -5.43 1.59
C ILE A 151 16.76 -6.52 0.52
N ILE A 152 15.67 -6.70 -0.22
CA ILE A 152 15.57 -7.64 -1.34
C ILE A 152 16.14 -6.99 -2.59
N GLN A 153 17.16 -7.62 -3.18
CA GLN A 153 17.74 -7.19 -4.46
C GLN A 153 16.92 -7.73 -5.64
N SER A 154 16.59 -9.02 -5.62
CA SER A 154 15.75 -9.64 -6.64
C SER A 154 14.83 -10.70 -6.05
N CYS A 155 13.65 -10.85 -6.65
CA CYS A 155 12.63 -11.79 -6.20
C CYS A 155 11.97 -12.41 -7.43
N THR A 156 12.05 -13.74 -7.52
CA THR A 156 11.43 -14.52 -8.61
C THR A 156 10.40 -15.46 -8.03
N PHE A 157 9.15 -15.31 -8.44
CA PHE A 157 8.06 -16.18 -8.00
C PHE A 157 7.69 -17.18 -9.09
N ASN A 158 7.85 -18.47 -8.80
CA ASN A 158 7.40 -19.57 -9.63
C ASN A 158 6.47 -20.49 -8.82
N PRO A 159 5.15 -20.34 -8.95
CA PRO A 159 4.20 -21.05 -8.09
C PRO A 159 3.97 -22.51 -8.50
N ASN A 160 4.67 -23.01 -9.53
CA ASN A 160 4.68 -24.41 -9.96
C ASN A 160 6.04 -25.06 -9.73
N ALA A 161 7.01 -24.35 -9.15
CA ALA A 161 8.31 -24.91 -8.88
C ALA A 161 8.17 -26.10 -7.92
N ILE A 162 8.70 -27.24 -8.34
CA ILE A 162 8.84 -28.39 -7.45
C ILE A 162 10.05 -28.10 -6.56
N PRO A 163 9.93 -28.20 -5.23
CA PRO A 163 11.06 -28.01 -4.33
C PRO A 163 12.20 -28.96 -4.71
N SER A 164 13.42 -28.43 -4.85
CA SER A 164 14.58 -29.24 -5.23
C SER A 164 14.85 -30.31 -4.17
N PRO A 165 15.24 -31.55 -4.55
CA PRO A 165 15.52 -32.61 -3.59
C PRO A 165 16.64 -32.24 -2.60
N THR A 166 17.63 -31.47 -3.06
CA THR A 166 18.68 -30.90 -2.21
C THR A 166 18.11 -29.96 -1.15
N PHE A 167 17.14 -29.11 -1.51
CA PHE A 167 16.49 -28.21 -0.55
C PHE A 167 15.67 -29.00 0.47
N LEU A 168 14.92 -30.00 0.03
CA LEU A 168 14.18 -30.89 0.94
C LEU A 168 15.10 -31.63 1.91
N SER A 169 16.32 -31.99 1.49
CA SER A 169 17.31 -32.59 2.41
C SER A 169 17.86 -31.65 3.47
N THR A 170 17.78 -30.32 3.27
CA THR A 170 18.15 -29.33 4.30
C THR A 170 17.09 -29.18 5.39
N LEU A 171 15.87 -29.67 5.16
CA LEU A 171 14.79 -29.64 6.14
C LEU A 171 15.05 -30.73 7.18
N THR A 172 15.75 -30.39 8.26
CA THR A 172 15.98 -31.35 9.35
C THR A 172 14.73 -31.47 10.21
N PRO A 173 14.13 -32.67 10.34
CA PRO A 173 13.00 -32.88 11.23
C PRO A 173 13.47 -32.73 12.68
N THR A 174 12.91 -31.77 13.42
CA THR A 174 13.16 -31.67 14.86
C THR A 174 12.43 -32.81 15.57
N GLN A 175 13.20 -33.70 16.21
CA GLN A 175 12.67 -34.80 17.03
C GLN A 175 12.31 -34.36 18.46
N THR A 176 11.97 -33.09 18.68
CA THR A 176 11.55 -32.65 20.01
C THR A 176 10.10 -33.11 20.24
N LYS A 177 9.92 -34.16 21.04
CA LYS A 177 8.62 -34.55 21.58
C LYS A 177 8.12 -33.45 22.52
N SER A 178 7.41 -32.46 21.98
CA SER A 178 6.78 -31.42 22.79
C SER A 178 5.52 -31.99 23.45
N ILE A 179 5.57 -32.19 24.76
CA ILE A 179 4.44 -32.63 25.63
C ILE A 179 3.23 -31.69 25.49
N SER A 180 3.43 -30.48 24.95
CA SER A 180 2.40 -29.49 24.63
C SER A 180 1.32 -29.96 23.63
N GLN A 181 1.51 -31.09 22.93
CA GLN A 181 0.56 -31.58 21.92
C GLN A 181 -0.66 -32.33 22.49
N TYR A 182 -0.65 -32.69 23.78
CA TYR A 182 -1.75 -33.40 24.45
C TYR A 182 -2.60 -32.52 25.37
N LEU A 183 -2.21 -31.25 25.56
CA LEU A 183 -3.01 -30.31 26.33
C LEU A 183 -4.09 -29.71 25.42
N PRO A 184 -5.36 -29.61 25.88
CA PRO A 184 -6.39 -28.90 25.13
C PRO A 184 -5.92 -27.47 24.84
N ASN A 185 -6.35 -26.92 23.71
CA ASN A 185 -6.06 -25.53 23.32
C ASN A 185 -6.76 -24.57 24.28
N LEU A 186 -6.17 -24.38 25.46
CA LEU A 186 -6.56 -23.35 26.41
C LEU A 186 -6.40 -21.99 25.73
N PRO A 187 -7.34 -21.06 25.93
CA PRO A 187 -7.18 -19.68 25.48
C PRO A 187 -5.82 -19.12 25.91
N PHE A 188 -5.21 -18.28 25.08
CA PHE A 188 -3.82 -17.87 25.27
C PHE A 188 -3.54 -17.27 26.66
N PHE A 189 -4.54 -16.63 27.27
CA PHE A 189 -4.47 -16.01 28.60
C PHE A 189 -4.40 -17.01 29.77
N PHE A 190 -4.79 -18.27 29.58
CA PHE A 190 -4.64 -19.31 30.61
C PHE A 190 -3.26 -19.98 30.61
N LYS A 191 -2.40 -19.69 29.62
CA LYS A 191 -1.08 -20.32 29.51
C LYS A 191 -0.07 -19.54 30.35
N PRO A 192 0.56 -20.14 31.39
CA PRO A 192 1.55 -19.43 32.21
C PRO A 192 2.76 -18.93 31.39
N SER A 193 3.11 -19.61 30.30
CA SER A 193 4.19 -19.22 29.38
C SER A 193 3.91 -17.95 28.58
N THR A 194 2.66 -17.47 28.54
CA THR A 194 2.29 -16.21 27.87
C THR A 194 2.86 -14.99 28.60
N TYR A 195 3.05 -15.10 29.91
CA TYR A 195 3.44 -13.97 30.75
C TYR A 195 4.96 -13.93 30.96
N PRO A 196 5.63 -12.78 30.80
CA PRO A 196 7.09 -12.66 30.87
C PRO A 196 7.67 -12.76 32.30
N PHE A 197 6.89 -13.24 33.27
CA PHE A 197 7.27 -13.33 34.68
C PHE A 197 7.82 -14.72 35.01
N LYS A 198 8.76 -14.80 35.97
CA LYS A 198 9.29 -16.08 36.48
C LYS A 198 8.28 -16.78 37.39
N ALA A 199 8.41 -18.10 37.54
CA ALA A 199 7.64 -18.85 38.52
C ALA A 199 7.93 -18.37 39.96
N PRO A 200 6.93 -18.28 40.86
CA PRO A 200 5.55 -18.75 40.70
C PRO A 200 4.57 -17.69 40.13
N TYR A 201 5.02 -16.45 39.88
CA TYR A 201 4.14 -15.33 39.51
C TYR A 201 3.39 -15.55 38.19
N ASN A 202 4.00 -16.23 37.22
CA ASN A 202 3.35 -16.57 35.95
C ASN A 202 2.08 -17.43 36.12
N TYR A 203 2.07 -18.36 37.09
CA TYR A 203 0.90 -19.20 37.39
C TYR A 203 -0.19 -18.38 38.08
N ILE A 204 0.18 -17.51 39.02
CA ILE A 204 -0.77 -16.63 39.73
C ILE A 204 -1.49 -15.73 38.71
N ILE A 205 -0.74 -15.11 37.79
CA ILE A 205 -1.31 -14.24 36.76
C ILE A 205 -2.20 -15.02 35.80
N ALA A 206 -1.82 -16.24 35.41
CA ALA A 206 -2.66 -17.09 34.55
C ALA A 206 -4.02 -17.41 35.19
N ILE A 207 -4.06 -17.64 36.52
CA ILE A 207 -5.30 -17.89 37.28
C ILE A 207 -6.18 -16.63 37.36
N ILE A 208 -5.58 -15.45 37.57
CA ILE A 208 -6.30 -14.18 37.71
C ILE A 208 -6.71 -13.59 36.33
N SER A 209 -6.03 -14.00 35.25
CA SER A 209 -6.26 -13.53 33.89
C SER A 209 -7.72 -13.50 33.42
N PRO A 210 -8.61 -14.45 33.78
CA PRO A 210 -10.00 -14.45 33.30
C PRO A 210 -10.82 -13.29 33.85
N VAL A 211 -10.39 -12.69 34.96
CA VAL A 211 -11.01 -11.48 35.54
C VAL A 211 -10.23 -10.24 35.11
N LEU A 212 -8.90 -10.30 35.18
CA LEU A 212 -8.04 -9.16 34.88
C LEU A 212 -8.12 -8.73 33.41
N VAL A 213 -8.13 -9.69 32.47
CA VAL A 213 -8.18 -9.38 31.03
C VAL A 213 -9.48 -8.69 30.66
N PRO A 214 -10.69 -9.16 31.05
CA PRO A 214 -11.93 -8.42 30.78
C PRO A 214 -11.96 -7.03 31.42
N VAL A 215 -11.49 -6.87 32.66
CA VAL A 215 -11.44 -5.55 33.33
C VAL A 215 -10.49 -4.61 32.59
N PHE A 216 -9.31 -5.08 32.21
CA PHE A 216 -8.36 -4.29 31.44
C PHE A 216 -8.90 -3.91 30.06
N VAL A 217 -9.50 -4.88 29.35
CA VAL A 217 -10.10 -4.66 28.03
C VAL A 217 -11.26 -3.66 28.13
N THR A 218 -12.14 -3.77 29.13
CA THR A 218 -13.24 -2.81 29.31
C THR A 218 -12.73 -1.41 29.63
N TYR A 219 -11.71 -1.29 30.48
CA TYR A 219 -11.05 -0.01 30.77
C TYR A 219 -10.44 0.63 29.51
N VAL A 220 -9.68 -0.15 28.73
CA VAL A 220 -9.04 0.31 27.50
C VAL A 220 -10.08 0.71 26.45
N LEU A 221 -11.10 -0.11 26.22
CA LEU A 221 -12.19 0.20 25.30
C LEU A 221 -12.99 1.43 25.73
N GLY A 222 -13.28 1.57 27.03
CA GLY A 222 -13.94 2.76 27.58
C GLY A 222 -13.10 4.03 27.39
N THR A 223 -11.79 3.93 27.61
CA THR A 223 -10.85 5.03 27.39
C THR A 223 -10.80 5.44 25.92
N PHE A 224 -10.68 4.48 24.99
CA PHE A 224 -10.70 4.76 23.56
C PHE A 224 -12.02 5.37 23.10
N PHE A 225 -13.15 4.90 23.62
CA PHE A 225 -14.46 5.48 23.31
C PHE A 225 -14.55 6.94 23.78
N PHE A 226 -14.11 7.21 25.01
CA PHE A 226 -14.10 8.57 25.56
C PHE A 226 -13.16 9.50 24.79
N GLN A 227 -11.94 9.05 24.48
CA GLN A 227 -10.98 9.80 23.66
C GLN A 227 -11.50 10.04 22.23
N SER A 228 -12.16 9.06 21.62
CA SER A 228 -12.79 9.20 20.31
C SER A 228 -13.90 10.25 20.33
N GLN A 229 -14.73 10.27 21.37
CA GLN A 229 -15.73 11.30 21.60
C GLN A 229 -15.10 12.70 21.78
N GLN A 230 -14.04 12.81 22.60
CA GLN A 230 -13.32 14.07 22.77
C GLN A 230 -12.74 14.59 21.44
N SER A 231 -12.17 13.70 20.62
CA SER A 231 -11.68 14.04 19.29
C SER A 231 -12.78 14.61 18.40
N LYS A 232 -13.96 13.97 18.37
CA LYS A 232 -15.13 14.45 17.60
C LYS A 232 -15.61 15.81 18.08
N LYS A 233 -15.67 16.03 19.40
CA LYS A 233 -16.02 17.35 19.98
C LYS A 233 -15.01 18.42 19.58
N ARG A 234 -13.70 18.09 19.60
CA ARG A 234 -12.63 18.99 19.16
C ARG A 234 -12.80 19.38 17.69
N ILE A 235 -13.03 18.42 16.81
CA ILE A 235 -13.28 18.69 15.38
C ILE A 235 -14.53 19.55 15.19
N LYS A 236 -15.63 19.25 15.89
CA LYS A 236 -16.86 20.04 15.81
C LYS A 236 -16.66 21.48 16.28
N LYS A 237 -15.82 21.70 17.30
CA LYS A 237 -15.46 23.05 17.78
C LYS A 237 -14.67 23.83 16.73
N TYR A 238 -13.74 23.19 16.02
CA TYR A 238 -12.92 23.82 14.97
C TYR A 238 -13.53 23.73 13.56
N SER A 239 -14.72 23.14 13.41
CA SER A 239 -15.49 23.14 12.16
C SER A 239 -16.55 24.24 12.11
N VAL A 240 -16.53 25.18 13.06
CA VAL A 240 -17.42 26.36 13.06
C VAL A 240 -16.65 27.55 12.49
N GLY A 241 -17.20 28.26 11.50
CA GLY A 241 -16.58 29.41 10.82
C GLY A 241 -16.11 29.11 9.39
N GLU A 242 -15.01 29.75 8.93
CA GLU A 242 -14.44 29.55 7.57
C GLU A 242 -14.02 28.09 7.28
N LEU A 243 -13.77 27.30 8.32
CA LEU A 243 -13.46 25.88 8.25
C LEU A 243 -14.74 25.02 8.15
N GLY A 244 -15.94 25.58 8.26
CA GLY A 244 -17.19 24.86 8.05
C GLY A 244 -17.51 24.64 6.56
N ASP A 245 -16.91 25.47 5.70
CA ASP A 245 -17.04 25.40 4.25
C ASP A 245 -15.92 24.54 3.67
N ASP A 246 -16.30 23.37 3.15
CA ASP A 246 -15.38 22.39 2.58
C ASP A 246 -14.57 23.03 1.42
N VAL A 247 -15.18 23.92 0.63
CA VAL A 247 -14.54 24.61 -0.49
C VAL A 247 -13.40 25.51 -0.01
N LYS A 248 -13.62 26.32 1.04
CA LYS A 248 -12.59 27.21 1.59
C LYS A 248 -11.43 26.44 2.21
N ARG A 249 -11.70 25.28 2.83
CA ARG A 249 -10.65 24.38 3.34
C ARG A 249 -9.77 23.86 2.21
N PHE A 250 -10.37 23.44 1.10
CA PHE A 250 -9.63 22.88 -0.03
C PHE A 250 -8.86 23.93 -0.81
N LYS A 251 -9.39 25.14 -0.94
CA LYS A 251 -8.65 26.30 -1.47
C LYS A 251 -7.38 26.57 -0.66
N ARG A 252 -7.45 26.50 0.68
CA ARG A 252 -6.27 26.70 1.55
C ARG A 252 -5.18 25.65 1.36
N VAL A 253 -5.55 24.39 1.13
CA VAL A 253 -4.56 23.32 0.86
C VAL A 253 -4.19 23.24 -0.62
N GLY A 254 -4.62 24.21 -1.43
CA GLY A 254 -4.34 24.29 -2.86
C GLY A 254 -4.91 23.11 -3.62
N LEU A 255 -6.06 22.55 -3.22
CA LEU A 255 -6.65 21.37 -3.86
C LEU A 255 -7.72 21.75 -4.92
N LEU A 256 -8.15 23.02 -4.96
CA LEU A 256 -9.20 23.52 -5.87
C LEU A 256 -8.73 24.55 -6.91
N ASP A 257 -7.54 25.14 -6.76
CA ASP A 257 -7.14 26.32 -7.56
C ASP A 257 -7.03 26.06 -9.08
N GLU A 258 -6.89 24.80 -9.52
CA GLU A 258 -6.73 24.48 -10.95
C GLU A 258 -8.04 24.10 -11.65
N ILE A 259 -9.10 23.75 -10.89
CA ILE A 259 -10.42 23.46 -11.46
C ILE A 259 -11.09 24.76 -11.91
N GLU A 260 -10.93 25.84 -11.15
CA GLU A 260 -11.40 27.17 -11.57
C GLU A 260 -10.65 27.63 -12.83
N HIS A 261 -9.33 27.40 -12.94
CA HIS A 261 -8.56 27.78 -14.11
C HIS A 261 -8.88 26.94 -15.37
N GLU A 262 -9.04 25.62 -15.27
CA GLU A 262 -9.49 24.78 -16.41
C GLU A 262 -10.92 25.12 -16.84
N MET A 263 -11.85 25.37 -15.90
CA MET A 263 -13.21 25.83 -16.24
C MET A 263 -13.18 27.20 -16.93
N ILE A 264 -12.35 28.14 -16.45
CA ILE A 264 -12.23 29.47 -17.06
C ILE A 264 -11.60 29.35 -18.45
N GLU A 265 -10.63 28.45 -18.64
CA GLU A 265 -9.99 28.19 -19.93
C GLU A 265 -10.97 27.53 -20.93
N GLU A 266 -11.75 26.53 -20.51
CA GLU A 266 -12.84 25.96 -21.33
C GLU A 266 -13.97 26.96 -21.63
N LEU A 267 -14.39 27.77 -20.65
CA LEU A 267 -15.37 28.85 -20.88
C LEU A 267 -14.81 29.93 -21.82
N SER A 268 -13.51 30.22 -21.75
CA SER A 268 -12.86 31.17 -22.66
C SER A 268 -12.71 30.59 -24.08
N GLY A 269 -12.49 29.28 -24.22
CA GLY A 269 -12.51 28.56 -25.49
C GLY A 269 -13.91 28.52 -26.12
N LEU A 270 -14.94 28.30 -25.31
CA LEU A 270 -16.35 28.39 -25.73
C LEU A 270 -16.77 29.83 -26.08
N GLY A 271 -16.31 30.81 -25.31
CA GLY A 271 -16.52 32.24 -25.58
C GLY A 271 -15.86 32.69 -26.90
N SER A 272 -14.71 32.12 -27.24
CA SER A 272 -14.05 32.37 -28.52
C SER A 272 -14.80 31.76 -29.71
N SER A 273 -15.47 30.62 -29.52
CA SER A 273 -16.31 29.99 -30.56
C SER A 273 -17.66 30.69 -30.79
N LEU A 274 -18.24 31.29 -29.74
CA LEU A 274 -19.50 32.05 -29.83
C LEU A 274 -19.33 33.49 -30.34
N LEU A 275 -18.12 34.04 -30.28
CA LEU A 275 -17.81 35.37 -30.82
C LEU A 275 -17.43 35.38 -32.30
N ILE A 276 -17.39 34.22 -32.97
CA ILE A 276 -17.14 34.14 -34.42
C ILE A 276 -18.44 34.22 -35.25
N ASP A 277 -19.63 34.02 -34.66
CA ASP A 277 -20.88 33.92 -35.45
C ASP A 277 -21.68 35.23 -35.63
N HIS A 278 -21.17 36.38 -35.16
CA HIS A 278 -21.87 37.65 -35.27
C HIS A 278 -20.98 38.82 -35.68
N THR A 279 -20.31 38.71 -36.84
CA THR A 279 -19.98 39.92 -37.62
C THR A 279 -20.10 39.65 -39.13
N HIS A 280 -20.93 40.47 -39.78
CA HIS A 280 -21.13 40.68 -41.24
C HIS A 280 -22.17 39.85 -42.01
N GLN A 281 -23.39 40.41 -42.08
CA GLN A 281 -24.15 40.51 -43.33
C GLN A 281 -24.46 41.98 -43.62
N THR A 282 -23.75 42.59 -44.59
CA THR A 282 -24.35 43.46 -45.62
C THR A 282 -23.33 43.78 -46.73
N SER A 283 -23.52 43.08 -47.86
CA SER A 283 -23.35 43.49 -49.27
C SER A 283 -22.35 44.59 -49.69
N LEU A 284 -21.48 44.30 -50.67
CA LEU A 284 -21.65 44.65 -52.11
C LEU A 284 -20.45 44.16 -52.96
N ASN A 285 -20.71 43.95 -54.25
CA ASN A 285 -19.89 43.34 -55.31
C ASN A 285 -18.56 44.05 -55.63
N GLU A 286 -17.54 43.32 -56.11
CA GLU A 286 -16.81 43.57 -57.38
C GLU A 286 -15.73 42.51 -57.68
N GLU A 287 -15.35 42.42 -58.95
CA GLU A 287 -14.65 41.34 -59.65
C GLU A 287 -13.09 41.35 -59.56
N ASN A 288 -12.49 40.17 -59.80
CA ASN A 288 -11.18 39.84 -60.40
C ASN A 288 -9.87 40.51 -59.91
N LEU A 289 -8.89 39.70 -59.43
CA LEU A 289 -7.46 39.70 -59.85
C LEU A 289 -6.58 38.65 -59.09
N ILE A 290 -6.08 37.67 -59.86
CA ILE A 290 -4.71 37.07 -59.97
C ILE A 290 -3.76 36.93 -58.75
N GLU A 291 -3.24 35.70 -58.62
CA GLU A 291 -1.97 35.15 -58.03
C GLU A 291 -1.29 35.75 -56.78
N LEU A 292 -0.94 34.86 -55.84
CA LEU A 292 0.43 34.51 -55.38
C LEU A 292 0.40 34.02 -53.91
N GLY A 293 1.24 33.03 -53.60
CA GLY A 293 1.88 32.98 -52.27
C GLY A 293 1.52 31.81 -51.37
N ASP A 294 2.51 30.94 -51.21
CA ASP A 294 2.64 29.79 -50.34
C ASP A 294 2.62 30.13 -48.82
N GLU A 295 2.60 29.06 -48.02
CA GLU A 295 2.98 28.93 -46.60
C GLU A 295 1.92 28.86 -45.47
N ASN A 296 1.96 27.69 -44.80
CA ASN A 296 1.80 27.42 -43.35
C ASN A 296 0.39 27.51 -42.73
N ARG A 297 -0.11 26.60 -41.87
CA ARG A 297 0.45 25.42 -41.19
C ARG A 297 -0.67 24.62 -40.50
N MET A 298 -0.59 23.30 -40.64
CA MET A 298 -0.80 22.23 -39.65
C MET A 298 -2.03 22.19 -38.72
N THR A 299 -2.83 21.17 -39.03
CA THR A 299 -3.76 20.37 -38.22
C THR A 299 -3.24 19.97 -36.83
N SER A 300 -4.10 20.15 -35.82
CA SER A 300 -3.99 19.56 -34.48
C SER A 300 -4.20 18.04 -34.52
N SER A 301 -3.14 17.27 -34.25
CA SER A 301 -3.22 15.83 -33.96
C SER A 301 -3.13 15.59 -32.46
N GLY A 302 -4.09 14.82 -31.94
CA GLY A 302 -4.17 14.40 -30.55
C GLY A 302 -2.92 13.63 -30.09
N VAL A 303 -2.48 13.94 -28.88
CA VAL A 303 -1.33 13.30 -28.25
C VAL A 303 -1.73 11.91 -27.76
N ARG A 304 -1.44 10.91 -28.58
CA ARG A 304 -1.40 9.49 -28.21
C ARG A 304 0.01 9.18 -27.72
N MET A 305 0.20 9.09 -26.40
CA MET A 305 1.49 8.73 -25.82
C MET A 305 1.80 7.25 -26.08
N THR A 306 2.74 7.02 -27.00
CA THR A 306 3.28 5.70 -27.32
C THR A 306 4.29 5.24 -26.28
N ARG A 307 4.18 3.96 -25.92
CA ARG A 307 5.08 3.18 -25.07
C ARG A 307 6.51 3.19 -25.62
N HIS A 308 7.41 3.94 -24.98
CA HIS A 308 8.84 3.86 -25.27
C HIS A 308 9.49 2.71 -24.50
N GLN A 309 9.96 1.70 -25.25
CA GLN A 309 11.07 0.83 -24.82
C GLN A 309 12.38 1.59 -25.08
N GLY A 310 13.18 1.77 -24.03
CA GLY A 310 14.53 2.34 -24.11
C GLY A 310 15.53 1.42 -23.41
N SER A 311 16.62 1.12 -24.11
CA SER A 311 17.72 0.23 -23.75
C SER A 311 18.89 1.00 -23.11
N LEU A 312 19.44 0.41 -22.04
CA LEU A 312 20.84 0.40 -21.52
C LEU A 312 21.68 1.71 -21.56
N GLU A 313 21.99 2.30 -20.39
CA GLU A 313 23.27 2.14 -19.63
C GLU A 313 23.37 3.08 -18.40
N ASP A 314 24.02 2.56 -17.34
CA ASP A 314 24.54 3.17 -16.10
C ASP A 314 23.68 4.09 -15.20
N LYS A 315 23.19 3.50 -14.09
CA LYS A 315 23.25 4.06 -12.72
C LYS A 315 22.88 2.98 -11.68
N LYS A 316 23.72 2.88 -10.63
CA LYS A 316 23.76 1.87 -9.54
C LYS A 316 22.52 1.73 -8.65
N ASP A 317 21.34 2.18 -9.06
CA ASP A 317 20.18 2.27 -8.16
C ASP A 317 18.95 1.58 -8.75
N LEU A 318 19.12 0.29 -9.05
CA LEU A 318 18.09 -0.55 -9.61
C LEU A 318 17.20 -1.02 -8.44
N GLY A 319 16.07 -0.36 -8.23
CA GLY A 319 15.08 -0.78 -7.22
C GLY A 319 14.72 -2.26 -7.33
N THR A 320 14.09 -2.80 -6.29
CA THR A 320 13.78 -4.24 -6.21
C THR A 320 12.94 -4.66 -7.42
N ARG A 321 13.52 -5.47 -8.30
CA ARG A 321 12.83 -6.02 -9.47
C ARG A 321 12.04 -7.25 -9.06
N LEU A 322 10.74 -7.07 -8.79
CA LEU A 322 9.79 -8.20 -8.72
C LEU A 322 9.63 -8.77 -10.13
N LYS A 323 10.03 -10.02 -10.33
CA LYS A 323 9.78 -10.76 -11.56
C LYS A 323 8.81 -11.90 -11.26
N ILE A 324 7.58 -11.75 -11.73
CA ILE A 324 6.63 -12.85 -11.77
C ILE A 324 6.90 -13.61 -13.07
N VAL A 325 7.31 -14.88 -12.98
CA VAL A 325 7.41 -15.74 -14.15
C VAL A 325 6.01 -16.30 -14.40
N PRO A 326 5.29 -15.84 -15.44
CA PRO A 326 3.97 -16.38 -15.73
C PRO A 326 4.09 -17.88 -16.02
N ALA A 327 3.20 -18.67 -15.41
CA ALA A 327 3.06 -20.06 -15.77
C ALA A 327 2.80 -20.14 -17.29
N VAL A 328 3.56 -20.98 -17.99
CA VAL A 328 3.33 -21.34 -19.40
C VAL A 328 1.82 -21.60 -19.59
N GLU A 329 1.27 -20.97 -20.63
CA GLU A 329 -0.15 -20.88 -20.97
C GLU A 329 -1.01 -22.04 -20.46
N GLY A 330 -1.86 -21.73 -19.50
CA GLY A 330 -2.77 -22.69 -18.88
C GLY A 330 -3.79 -22.02 -17.98
N LYS A 331 -4.76 -21.34 -18.61
CA LYS A 331 -6.02 -20.78 -18.05
C LYS A 331 -5.87 -19.70 -16.96
N GLY A 332 -6.46 -18.53 -17.22
CA GLY A 332 -6.52 -17.32 -16.37
C GLY A 332 -7.20 -17.45 -15.00
N VAL A 333 -7.27 -18.64 -14.41
CA VAL A 333 -7.97 -18.92 -13.14
C VAL A 333 -7.11 -18.57 -11.92
N ARG A 334 -5.77 -18.57 -12.01
CA ARG A 334 -4.89 -18.31 -10.85
C ARG A 334 -4.61 -16.85 -10.56
N SER A 335 -4.54 -15.99 -11.58
CA SER A 335 -4.32 -14.54 -11.38
C SER A 335 -5.55 -13.86 -10.78
N GLU A 336 -6.76 -14.22 -11.21
CA GLU A 336 -8.01 -13.74 -10.60
C GLU A 336 -8.17 -14.22 -9.15
N GLN A 337 -7.74 -15.43 -8.84
CA GLN A 337 -7.79 -15.96 -7.48
C GLN A 337 -6.77 -15.28 -6.55
N LEU A 338 -5.60 -14.88 -7.07
CA LEU A 338 -4.62 -14.06 -6.35
C LEU A 338 -5.13 -12.62 -6.12
N ALA A 339 -5.81 -12.02 -7.11
CA ALA A 339 -6.43 -10.70 -7.00
C ALA A 339 -7.61 -10.69 -6.01
N LYS A 340 -8.42 -11.76 -5.96
CA LYS A 340 -9.52 -11.89 -5.00
C LYS A 340 -9.04 -12.09 -3.55
N GLU A 341 -7.80 -12.55 -3.38
CA GLU A 341 -7.21 -12.83 -2.06
C GLU A 341 -6.56 -11.60 -1.40
N SER A 342 -6.14 -10.59 -2.18
CA SER A 342 -5.51 -9.37 -1.64
C SER A 342 -6.49 -8.44 -0.92
N GLY A 343 -7.80 -8.60 -1.15
CA GLY A 343 -8.82 -7.76 -0.52
C GLY A 343 -8.90 -6.34 -1.09
N LEU A 344 -8.30 -6.14 -2.28
CA LEU A 344 -8.30 -4.86 -2.99
C LEU A 344 -9.68 -4.64 -3.64
N THR A 345 -10.16 -3.39 -3.57
CA THR A 345 -11.37 -2.94 -4.27
C THR A 345 -10.98 -2.30 -5.61
N ALA A 346 -11.95 -2.06 -6.50
CA ALA A 346 -11.70 -1.34 -7.75
C ALA A 346 -11.00 0.01 -7.53
N LEU A 347 -11.39 0.74 -6.47
CA LEU A 347 -10.75 2.00 -6.09
C LEU A 347 -9.28 1.82 -5.69
N HIS A 348 -8.93 0.73 -5.01
CA HIS A 348 -7.53 0.43 -4.70
C HIS A 348 -6.72 0.15 -5.97
N LEU A 349 -7.29 -0.58 -6.93
CA LEU A 349 -6.63 -0.88 -8.21
C LEU A 349 -6.38 0.40 -9.01
N GLU A 350 -7.37 1.28 -9.10
CA GLU A 350 -7.25 2.59 -9.73
C GLU A 350 -6.12 3.43 -9.07
N MET A 351 -6.06 3.45 -7.74
CA MET A 351 -4.99 4.11 -7.03
C MET A 351 -3.61 3.51 -7.31
N ILE A 352 -3.50 2.18 -7.36
CA ILE A 352 -2.26 1.47 -7.70
C ILE A 352 -1.81 1.88 -9.10
N ASP A 353 -2.73 1.90 -10.06
CA ASP A 353 -2.44 2.27 -11.45
C ASP A 353 -1.92 3.70 -11.54
N HIS A 354 -2.57 4.65 -10.88
CA HIS A 354 -2.12 6.05 -10.85
C HIS A 354 -0.75 6.20 -10.21
N LEU A 355 -0.53 5.63 -9.02
CA LEU A 355 0.72 5.77 -8.29
C LEU A 355 1.92 5.10 -8.98
N ASN A 356 1.69 3.97 -9.67
CA ASN A 356 2.74 3.29 -10.43
C ASN A 356 3.11 3.98 -11.75
N GLN A 357 2.28 4.91 -12.24
CA GLN A 357 2.60 5.74 -13.41
C GLN A 357 3.55 6.90 -13.08
N ILE A 358 3.79 7.20 -11.79
CA ILE A 358 4.63 8.32 -11.39
C ILE A 358 6.09 8.05 -11.78
N PRO A 359 6.74 8.96 -12.53
CA PRO A 359 8.13 8.79 -12.94
C PRO A 359 9.06 8.86 -11.74
N GLY A 360 10.13 8.05 -11.75
CA GLY A 360 11.15 8.08 -10.69
C GLY A 360 10.74 7.39 -9.38
N VAL A 361 9.62 6.66 -9.37
CA VAL A 361 9.27 5.75 -8.28
C VAL A 361 10.19 4.54 -8.27
N VAL A 362 10.84 4.33 -7.13
CA VAL A 362 11.71 3.19 -6.86
C VAL A 362 11.24 2.51 -5.58
N LYS A 363 11.01 1.20 -5.66
CA LYS A 363 10.48 0.41 -4.56
C LYS A 363 11.57 -0.51 -3.99
N TYR A 364 11.63 -0.58 -2.68
CA TYR A 364 12.53 -1.45 -1.93
C TYR A 364 11.71 -2.28 -0.95
N PHE A 365 11.94 -3.59 -0.96
CA PHE A 365 11.24 -4.51 -0.08
C PHE A 365 12.19 -5.06 0.96
N ALA A 366 11.83 -4.98 2.24
CA ALA A 366 12.63 -5.48 3.34
C ALA A 366 12.02 -6.79 3.88
N LEU A 367 12.84 -7.84 3.97
CA LEU A 367 12.41 -9.15 4.41
C LEU A 367 12.78 -9.42 5.88
N PHE A 368 11.88 -9.06 6.77
CA PHE A 368 12.01 -9.32 8.20
C PHE A 368 11.33 -10.64 8.60
N HIS A 369 11.91 -11.78 8.20
CA HIS A 369 11.30 -13.10 8.44
C HIS A 369 11.41 -13.59 9.89
N GLU A 370 12.47 -13.21 10.61
CA GLU A 370 12.74 -13.67 11.98
C GLU A 370 11.84 -13.01 13.04
N ILE A 371 11.30 -11.83 12.73
CA ILE A 371 10.47 -11.05 13.67
C ILE A 371 9.00 -11.12 13.31
N ARG A 372 8.16 -11.12 14.36
CA ARG A 372 6.69 -11.23 14.21
C ARG A 372 6.01 -9.92 13.77
N HIS A 373 6.67 -8.79 13.98
CA HIS A 373 6.12 -7.46 13.76
C HIS A 373 7.17 -6.56 13.09
N SER A 374 7.16 -6.49 11.76
CA SER A 374 8.18 -5.77 10.99
C SER A 374 7.91 -4.27 10.83
N HIS A 375 6.71 -3.79 11.18
CA HIS A 375 6.32 -2.39 10.98
C HIS A 375 7.28 -1.38 11.63
N GLY A 376 7.65 -1.61 12.90
CA GLY A 376 8.62 -0.75 13.60
C GLY A 376 10.07 -1.04 13.22
N ALA A 377 10.36 -2.24 12.73
CA ALA A 377 11.70 -2.71 12.40
C ALA A 377 12.29 -1.98 11.19
N ILE A 378 11.48 -1.78 10.14
CA ILE A 378 11.94 -1.12 8.90
C ILE A 378 12.45 0.31 9.09
N ILE A 379 12.00 1.00 10.15
CA ILE A 379 12.44 2.36 10.53
C ILE A 379 13.40 2.36 11.72
N TYR A 380 13.96 1.20 12.08
CA TYR A 380 14.87 1.02 13.20
C TYR A 380 14.32 1.60 14.53
N ARG A 381 13.01 1.47 14.75
CA ARG A 381 12.38 1.90 16.00
C ARG A 381 12.58 0.80 17.05
N ALA A 382 13.37 1.10 18.08
CA ALA A 382 13.75 0.17 19.14
C ALA A 382 12.58 -0.73 19.63
N MET A 383 12.77 -2.05 19.53
CA MET A 383 11.85 -3.04 20.09
C MET A 383 12.02 -3.13 21.61
N LEU A 384 10.90 -3.29 22.34
CA LEU A 384 10.81 -3.39 23.80
C LEU A 384 11.69 -4.48 24.45
N ASN A 385 12.30 -5.37 23.66
CA ASN A 385 13.07 -6.52 24.13
C ASN A 385 14.59 -6.44 23.88
N GLY A 386 15.13 -5.29 23.44
CA GLY A 386 16.58 -5.08 23.37
C GLY A 386 17.33 -5.94 22.34
N SER A 387 16.64 -6.67 21.47
CA SER A 387 17.28 -7.29 20.30
C SER A 387 17.77 -6.18 19.37
N ASN A 388 19.08 -6.11 19.16
CA ASN A 388 19.70 -5.25 18.14
C ASN A 388 19.09 -5.61 16.78
N ASP A 389 18.12 -4.82 16.31
CA ASP A 389 17.56 -4.96 14.98
C ASP A 389 18.54 -4.37 13.96
N SER A 390 19.67 -5.06 13.77
CA SER A 390 20.67 -4.72 12.75
C SER A 390 20.03 -4.59 11.37
N GLY A 391 18.95 -5.34 11.11
CA GLY A 391 18.23 -5.28 9.86
C GLY A 391 17.59 -3.92 9.60
N GLY A 392 16.86 -3.37 10.58
CA GLY A 392 16.31 -2.02 10.51
C GLY A 392 17.37 -0.95 10.28
N ARG A 393 18.52 -1.08 10.97
CA ARG A 393 19.66 -0.17 10.78
C ARG A 393 20.19 -0.21 9.35
N ASN A 394 20.26 -1.38 8.73
CA ASN A 394 20.73 -1.54 7.35
C ASN A 394 19.75 -0.94 6.33
N VAL A 395 18.44 -1.01 6.59
CA VAL A 395 17.43 -0.33 5.76
C VAL A 395 17.62 1.19 5.81
N VAL A 396 17.80 1.75 7.01
CA VAL A 396 18.06 3.19 7.17
C VAL A 396 19.41 3.58 6.55
N LYS A 397 20.44 2.75 6.71
CA LYS A 397 21.76 2.95 6.08
C LYS A 397 21.64 2.99 4.55
N HIS A 398 20.96 2.03 3.94
CA HIS A 398 20.68 2.02 2.51
C HIS A 398 19.98 3.32 2.07
N TRP A 399 18.96 3.75 2.81
CA TRP A 399 18.27 5.01 2.51
C TRP A 399 19.20 6.21 2.54
N VAL A 400 20.07 6.33 3.56
CA VAL A 400 21.03 7.43 3.70
C VAL A 400 22.06 7.41 2.56
N ASP A 401 22.61 6.23 2.25
CA ASP A 401 23.66 6.08 1.23
C ASP A 401 23.14 6.37 -0.19
N HIS A 402 21.83 6.18 -0.42
CA HIS A 402 21.16 6.48 -1.69
C HIS A 402 20.38 7.81 -1.66
N PHE A 403 20.49 8.62 -0.61
CA PHE A 403 19.79 9.90 -0.53
C PHE A 403 20.45 10.94 -1.43
N LEU A 404 19.71 11.47 -2.42
CA LEU A 404 20.21 12.57 -3.26
C LEU A 404 20.10 13.91 -2.53
N PHE A 405 21.24 14.51 -2.17
CA PHE A 405 21.28 15.85 -1.59
C PHE A 405 20.94 16.95 -2.61
#